data_AF-A0A1G0WF34-F1
#
_entry.id   AF-A0A1G0WF34-F1
#
_cell.length_a   1.000
_cell.length_b   1.000
_cell.length_c   1.000
_cell.angle_alpha   90.00
_cell.angle_beta   90.00
_cell.angle_gamma   90.00
#
_symmetry.space_group_name_H-M   'P 1'
#
loop_
_entity.id
_entity.type
_entity.pdbx_description
1 polymer ?
#
loop_
_entity_poly.entity_id
_entity_poly.type
_entity_poly.pdbx_seq_one_letter_code
_entity_poly.pdbx_strand_id
1 'polypeptide(L)'
;MADEPIITEYQDFKIIFSNDEWKTLQFSIFWVFNAVAKADGRIDKKELDALSHLMNNSSAIINELARDIITTIEKDFTKIKEELDNDKREIIDGLRNVSDLLNTKVNQATAVNFKKTLIAIGFYIANASGKWLGSKVSSEENIAIKLAGMNLRLSAAQLEEVPTINEIFSSFDERFLMNSE
;
A
#
# COMPACT_ATOMS: atom_id res chain seq x y z
N MET A 1 15.67 -34.84 20.44
CA MET A 1 15.44 -33.90 19.33
C MET A 1 14.04 -33.36 19.54
N ALA A 2 13.94 -32.13 20.06
CA ALA A 2 12.65 -31.46 20.17
C ALA A 2 12.38 -30.87 18.78
N ASP A 3 11.24 -31.21 18.20
CA ASP A 3 10.75 -30.55 17.00
C ASP A 3 10.62 -29.06 17.29
N GLU A 4 11.33 -28.24 16.51
CA GLU A 4 11.18 -26.79 16.59
C GLU A 4 9.73 -26.42 16.22
N PRO A 5 9.07 -25.54 16.98
CA PRO A 5 7.71 -25.14 16.66
C PRO A 5 7.73 -24.40 15.32
N ILE A 6 6.94 -24.90 14.37
CA ILE A 6 6.63 -24.21 13.12
C ILE A 6 5.90 -22.91 13.52
N ILE A 7 6.59 -21.77 13.44
CA ILE A 7 5.98 -20.45 13.66
C ILE A 7 5.14 -20.12 12.42
N THR A 8 3.90 -20.60 12.40
CA THR A 8 2.84 -20.06 11.54
C THR A 8 1.92 -19.22 12.42
N GLU A 9 2.41 -18.08 12.91
CA GLU A 9 1.52 -17.09 13.50
C GLU A 9 0.85 -16.32 12.35
N TYR A 10 -0.31 -16.82 11.91
CA TYR A 10 -1.26 -15.97 11.19
C TYR A 10 -1.62 -14.81 12.12
N GLN A 11 -1.10 -13.62 11.82
CA GLN A 11 -1.33 -12.43 12.63
C GLN A 11 -2.68 -11.85 12.22
N ASP A 12 -3.71 -12.01 13.06
CA ASP A 12 -4.96 -11.28 12.85
C ASP A 12 -4.70 -9.79 13.16
N PHE A 13 -4.47 -8.99 12.12
CA PHE A 13 -4.16 -7.58 12.32
C PHE A 13 -5.35 -6.79 12.87
N LYS A 14 -6.59 -7.25 12.67
CA LYS A 14 -7.79 -6.53 13.10
C LYS A 14 -7.96 -6.50 14.62
N ILE A 15 -7.35 -7.43 15.35
CA ILE A 15 -7.37 -7.40 16.82
C ILE A 15 -6.29 -6.48 17.43
N ILE A 16 -5.32 -6.05 16.63
CA ILE A 16 -4.18 -5.23 17.08
C ILE A 16 -4.46 -3.74 16.89
N PHE A 17 -5.20 -3.40 15.83
CA PHE A 17 -5.59 -2.03 15.52
C PHE A 17 -7.00 -1.74 16.03
N SER A 18 -7.20 -0.57 16.61
CA SER A 18 -8.55 -0.05 16.85
C SER A 18 -9.25 0.26 15.52
N ASN A 19 -10.57 0.47 15.56
CA ASN A 19 -11.32 0.84 14.35
C ASN A 19 -10.80 2.13 13.70
N ASP A 20 -10.38 3.12 14.49
CA ASP A 20 -9.85 4.39 13.98
C ASP A 20 -8.42 4.24 13.40
N GLU A 21 -7.61 3.38 14.02
CA GLU A 21 -6.28 3.02 13.51
C GLU A 21 -6.41 2.25 12.20
N TRP A 22 -7.31 1.26 12.14
CA TRP A 22 -7.61 0.50 10.92
C TRP A 22 -8.08 1.41 9.79
N LYS A 23 -8.96 2.37 10.10
CA LYS A 23 -9.42 3.38 9.14
C LYS A 23 -8.28 4.26 8.62
N THR A 24 -7.36 4.64 9.50
CA THR A 24 -6.14 5.37 9.09
C THR A 24 -5.28 4.53 8.13
N LEU A 25 -5.18 3.21 8.35
CA LEU A 25 -4.51 2.31 7.40
C LEU A 25 -5.29 2.17 6.08
N GLN A 26 -6.62 2.17 6.08
CA GLN A 26 -7.43 2.18 4.85
C GLN A 26 -7.22 3.46 4.04
N PHE A 27 -7.21 4.62 4.69
CA PHE A 27 -6.97 5.91 4.05
C PHE A 27 -5.57 6.01 3.43
N SER A 28 -4.60 5.26 3.97
CA SER A 28 -3.23 5.25 3.48
C SER A 28 -3.13 4.90 1.99
N ILE A 29 -3.99 4.00 1.49
CA ILE A 29 -4.03 3.58 0.07
C ILE A 29 -4.33 4.78 -0.84
N PHE A 30 -5.23 5.65 -0.41
CA PHE A 30 -5.62 6.85 -1.17
C PHE A 30 -4.59 7.97 -1.00
N TRP A 31 -4.06 8.18 0.20
CA TRP A 31 -3.02 9.18 0.45
C TRP A 31 -1.74 8.90 -0.31
N VAL A 32 -1.27 7.64 -0.34
CA VAL A 32 -0.06 7.29 -1.08
C VAL A 32 -0.28 7.49 -2.58
N PHE A 33 -1.44 7.08 -3.10
CA PHE A 33 -1.82 7.29 -4.50
C PHE A 33 -1.78 8.79 -4.84
N ASN A 34 -2.43 9.64 -4.05
CA ASN A 34 -2.42 11.08 -4.28
C ASN A 34 -1.00 11.68 -4.21
N ALA A 35 -0.18 11.24 -3.25
CA ALA A 35 1.20 11.70 -3.11
C ALA A 35 2.07 11.31 -4.31
N VAL A 36 1.76 10.17 -4.92
CA VAL A 36 2.52 9.54 -5.99
C VAL A 36 2.10 10.07 -7.37
N ALA A 37 0.80 10.16 -7.64
CA ALA A 37 0.24 10.55 -8.92
C ALA A 37 0.43 12.06 -9.25
N LYS A 38 0.96 12.86 -8.29
CA LYS A 38 0.95 14.34 -8.37
C LYS A 38 -0.44 14.89 -8.75
N ALA A 39 -1.49 14.18 -8.35
CA ALA A 39 -2.86 14.45 -8.76
C ALA A 39 -3.41 15.68 -8.03
N ASP A 40 -4.38 16.35 -8.64
CA ASP A 40 -5.16 17.45 -8.06
C ASP A 40 -6.20 16.95 -7.01
N GLY A 41 -6.08 15.70 -6.58
CA GLY A 41 -7.02 15.00 -5.70
C GLY A 41 -8.19 14.35 -6.44
N ARG A 42 -8.26 14.44 -7.77
CA ARG A 42 -9.28 13.74 -8.57
C ARG A 42 -8.73 12.42 -9.09
N ILE A 43 -9.45 11.35 -8.83
CA ILE A 43 -9.21 10.02 -9.40
C ILE A 43 -9.92 9.99 -10.76
N ASP A 44 -9.18 9.79 -11.84
CA ASP A 44 -9.78 9.59 -13.15
C ASP A 44 -10.35 8.17 -13.31
N LYS A 45 -11.05 7.92 -14.44
CA LYS A 45 -11.68 6.62 -14.65
C LYS A 45 -10.68 5.46 -14.69
N LYS A 46 -9.49 5.64 -15.27
CA LYS A 46 -8.48 4.58 -15.39
C LYS A 46 -7.86 4.26 -14.04
N GLU A 47 -7.61 5.27 -13.22
CA GLU A 47 -7.16 5.10 -11.83
C GLU A 47 -8.21 4.36 -11.00
N LEU A 48 -9.49 4.69 -11.17
CA LEU A 48 -10.58 3.98 -10.49
C LEU A 48 -10.69 2.52 -10.96
N ASP A 49 -10.56 2.28 -12.26
CA ASP A 49 -10.57 0.93 -12.84
C ASP A 49 -9.38 0.11 -12.31
N ALA A 50 -8.19 0.70 -12.16
CA ALA A 50 -7.02 0.04 -11.60
C ALA A 50 -7.13 -0.24 -10.10
N LEU A 51 -7.68 0.71 -9.33
CA LEU A 51 -7.99 0.47 -7.92
C LEU A 51 -9.02 -0.67 -7.78
N SER A 52 -10.04 -0.69 -8.63
CA SER A 52 -11.03 -1.77 -8.67
C SER A 52 -10.39 -3.11 -9.04
N HIS A 53 -9.49 -3.12 -10.02
CA HIS A 53 -8.74 -4.31 -10.41
C HIS A 53 -7.87 -4.83 -9.26
N LEU A 54 -7.18 -3.95 -8.55
CA LEU A 54 -6.37 -4.30 -7.37
C LEU A 54 -7.25 -4.89 -6.25
N MET A 55 -8.43 -4.31 -5.98
CA MET A 55 -9.37 -4.82 -4.98
C MET A 55 -9.88 -6.22 -5.32
N ASN A 56 -10.37 -6.40 -6.54
CA ASN A 56 -10.90 -7.68 -7.04
C ASN A 56 -9.84 -8.80 -7.05
N ASN A 57 -8.56 -8.43 -7.09
CA ASN A 57 -7.43 -9.35 -7.13
C ASN A 57 -6.53 -9.21 -5.90
N SER A 58 -7.08 -8.77 -4.76
CA SER A 58 -6.31 -8.54 -3.53
C SER A 58 -5.53 -9.77 -3.03
N SER A 59 -5.94 -10.98 -3.42
CA SER A 59 -5.20 -12.24 -3.17
C SER A 59 -3.79 -12.28 -3.79
N ALA A 60 -3.54 -11.50 -4.85
CA ALA A 60 -2.22 -11.36 -5.47
C ALA A 60 -1.22 -10.59 -4.59
N ILE A 61 -1.71 -9.85 -3.59
CA ILE A 61 -0.87 -9.03 -2.71
C ILE A 61 -0.29 -9.92 -1.63
N ILE A 62 1.04 -10.12 -1.68
CA ILE A 62 1.77 -10.99 -0.76
C ILE A 62 1.68 -10.47 0.68
N ASN A 63 1.81 -9.15 0.86
CA ASN A 63 1.76 -8.53 2.18
C ASN A 63 0.36 -8.69 2.80
N GLU A 64 0.29 -9.43 3.89
CA GLU A 64 -0.99 -9.83 4.51
C GLU A 64 -1.80 -8.64 5.03
N LEU A 65 -1.13 -7.69 5.70
CA LEU A 65 -1.78 -6.48 6.20
C LEU A 65 -2.35 -5.62 5.05
N ALA A 66 -1.60 -5.45 3.96
CA ALA A 66 -2.08 -4.72 2.78
C ALA A 66 -3.27 -5.43 2.12
N ARG A 67 -3.22 -6.75 2.01
CA ARG A 67 -4.32 -7.57 1.51
C ARG A 67 -5.57 -7.41 2.36
N ASP A 68 -5.47 -7.54 3.69
CA ASP A 68 -6.61 -7.38 4.59
C ASP A 68 -7.22 -5.97 4.51
N ILE A 69 -6.37 -4.95 4.46
CA ILE A 69 -6.80 -3.56 4.29
C ILE A 69 -7.59 -3.41 2.99
N ILE A 70 -7.05 -3.88 1.86
CA ILE A 70 -7.69 -3.77 0.55
C ILE A 70 -9.01 -4.54 0.51
N THR A 71 -9.06 -5.76 1.05
CA THR A 71 -10.29 -6.54 1.13
C THR A 71 -11.36 -5.84 1.99
N THR A 72 -10.97 -5.10 3.03
CA THR A 72 -11.94 -4.30 3.80
C THR A 72 -12.37 -3.03 3.07
N ILE A 73 -11.49 -2.44 2.25
CA ILE A 73 -11.86 -1.31 1.38
C ILE A 73 -12.88 -1.75 0.34
N GLU A 74 -12.65 -2.89 -0.31
CA GLU A 74 -13.56 -3.45 -1.33
C GLU A 74 -14.99 -3.61 -0.79
N LYS A 75 -15.14 -4.13 0.43
CA LYS A 75 -16.45 -4.39 1.06
C LYS A 75 -17.26 -3.13 1.32
N ASP A 76 -16.60 -2.03 1.65
CA ASP A 76 -17.24 -0.79 2.12
C ASP A 76 -16.71 0.46 1.39
N PHE A 77 -16.36 0.32 0.10
CA PHE A 77 -15.63 1.35 -0.66
C PHE A 77 -16.28 2.73 -0.60
N THR A 78 -17.58 2.81 -0.88
CA THR A 78 -18.33 4.09 -0.88
C THR A 78 -18.26 4.78 0.48
N LYS A 79 -18.42 4.02 1.57
CA LYS A 79 -18.37 4.56 2.93
C LYS A 79 -16.97 5.05 3.26
N ILE A 80 -15.94 4.27 2.97
CA ILE A 80 -14.54 4.64 3.25
C ILE A 80 -14.16 5.89 2.45
N LYS A 81 -14.61 6.00 1.19
CA LYS A 81 -14.37 7.18 0.37
C LYS A 81 -15.07 8.43 0.93
N GLU A 82 -16.31 8.31 1.39
CA GLU A 82 -17.02 9.41 2.05
C GLU A 82 -16.34 9.84 3.36
N GLU A 83 -15.89 8.88 4.16
CA GLU A 83 -15.16 9.17 5.40
C GLU A 83 -13.81 9.84 5.12
N LEU A 84 -13.10 9.43 4.07
CA LEU A 84 -11.87 10.07 3.61
C LEU A 84 -12.11 11.51 3.15
N ASP A 85 -13.18 11.76 2.39
CA ASP A 85 -13.53 13.11 1.91
C ASP A 85 -13.86 14.08 3.05
N ASN A 86 -14.24 13.54 4.21
CA ASN A 86 -14.48 14.30 5.42
C ASN A 86 -13.25 14.42 6.34
N ASP A 87 -12.19 13.65 6.08
CA ASP A 87 -10.94 13.69 6.84
C ASP A 87 -10.26 15.06 6.68
N LYS A 88 -9.75 15.61 7.80
CA LYS A 88 -9.14 16.95 7.83
C LYS A 88 -7.61 16.90 7.85
N ARG A 89 -7.01 15.71 7.84
CA ARG A 89 -5.56 15.56 7.82
C ARG A 89 -5.06 15.80 6.40
N GLU A 90 -3.99 16.56 6.31
CA GLU A 90 -3.22 16.65 5.07
C GLU A 90 -2.58 15.29 4.75
N ILE A 91 -2.38 15.02 3.46
CA ILE A 91 -1.82 13.74 2.98
C ILE A 91 -0.52 13.38 3.71
N ILE A 92 0.38 14.35 3.89
CA ILE A 92 1.68 14.14 4.55
C ILE A 92 1.49 13.73 6.02
N ASP A 93 0.56 14.38 6.73
CA ASP A 93 0.29 14.07 8.13
C ASP A 93 -0.39 12.71 8.26
N GLY A 94 -1.30 12.36 7.34
CA GLY A 94 -1.88 11.03 7.23
C GLY A 94 -0.83 9.92 7.07
N LEU A 95 0.10 10.08 6.13
CA LEU A 95 1.18 9.11 5.89
C LEU A 95 2.15 8.98 7.08
N ARG A 96 2.45 10.08 7.78
CA ARG A 96 3.26 10.04 9.01
C ARG A 96 2.53 9.30 10.14
N ASN A 97 1.25 9.55 10.33
CA ASN A 97 0.43 8.82 11.31
C ASN A 97 0.41 7.31 11.02
N VAL A 98 0.27 6.91 9.75
CA VAL A 98 0.38 5.50 9.34
C VAL A 98 1.74 4.93 9.75
N SER A 99 2.82 5.68 9.52
CA SER A 99 4.17 5.23 9.90
C SER A 99 4.32 5.02 11.41
N ASP A 100 3.82 5.97 12.20
CA ASP A 100 3.89 5.95 13.66
C ASP A 100 3.04 4.80 14.25
N LEU A 101 1.85 4.55 13.69
CA LEU A 101 1.01 3.39 14.05
C LEU A 101 1.72 2.07 13.79
N LEU A 102 2.27 1.89 12.58
CA LEU A 102 2.94 0.64 12.22
C LEU A 102 4.17 0.39 13.08
N ASN A 103 4.99 1.42 13.34
CA ASN A 103 6.18 1.30 14.18
C ASN A 103 5.87 0.95 15.64
N THR A 104 4.63 1.21 16.09
CA THR A 104 4.20 0.96 17.47
C THR A 104 3.50 -0.39 17.63
N LYS A 105 2.78 -0.85 16.60
CA LYS A 105 1.82 -1.95 16.71
C LYS A 105 2.28 -3.27 16.09
N VAL A 106 3.24 -3.22 15.17
CA VAL A 106 3.75 -4.41 14.48
C VAL A 106 5.27 -4.45 14.53
N ASN A 107 5.86 -5.61 14.22
CA ASN A 107 7.31 -5.73 14.12
C ASN A 107 7.86 -4.89 12.95
N GLN A 108 9.16 -4.58 13.01
CA GLN A 108 9.83 -3.72 12.04
C GLN A 108 9.73 -4.24 10.61
N ALA A 109 9.88 -5.55 10.39
CA ALA A 109 9.81 -6.14 9.06
C ALA A 109 8.42 -5.98 8.44
N THR A 110 7.36 -6.25 9.21
CA THR A 110 5.97 -6.03 8.79
C THR A 110 5.70 -4.56 8.47
N ALA A 111 6.15 -3.64 9.34
CA ALA A 111 5.99 -2.21 9.13
C ALA A 111 6.68 -1.73 7.84
N VAL A 112 7.93 -2.14 7.61
CA VAL A 112 8.70 -1.75 6.42
C VAL A 112 8.07 -2.33 5.16
N ASN A 113 7.75 -3.62 5.16
CA ASN A 113 7.18 -4.28 4.00
C ASN A 113 5.81 -3.70 3.65
N PHE A 114 4.95 -3.42 4.63
CA PHE A 114 3.66 -2.77 4.37
C PHE A 114 3.84 -1.39 3.73
N LYS A 115 4.75 -0.54 4.25
CA LYS A 115 5.02 0.80 3.70
C LYS A 115 5.53 0.73 2.26
N LYS A 116 6.36 -0.27 1.93
CA LYS A 116 6.85 -0.48 0.56
C LYS A 116 5.74 -1.00 -0.36
N THR A 117 4.91 -1.91 0.12
CA THR A 117 3.71 -2.36 -0.60
C THR A 117 2.74 -1.21 -0.86
N LEU A 118 2.56 -0.33 0.12
CA LEU A 118 1.74 0.86 -0.03
C LEU A 118 2.25 1.77 -1.15
N ILE A 119 3.56 2.02 -1.22
CA ILE A 119 4.16 2.76 -2.33
C ILE A 119 3.91 2.02 -3.65
N ALA A 120 4.20 0.72 -3.74
CA ALA A 120 3.95 -0.07 -4.95
C ALA A 120 2.49 0.01 -5.44
N ILE A 121 1.53 -0.02 -4.52
CA ILE A 121 0.10 0.16 -4.82
C ILE A 121 -0.18 1.54 -5.42
N GLY A 122 0.37 2.60 -4.82
CA GLY A 122 0.22 3.96 -5.35
C GLY A 122 0.76 4.08 -6.78
N PHE A 123 1.92 3.45 -7.05
CA PHE A 123 2.51 3.37 -8.38
C PHE A 123 1.65 2.59 -9.37
N TYR A 124 1.10 1.44 -8.95
CA TYR A 124 0.19 0.64 -9.75
C TYR A 124 -1.02 1.43 -10.23
N ILE A 125 -1.65 2.16 -9.32
CA ILE A 125 -2.83 2.97 -9.65
C ILE A 125 -2.43 4.15 -10.56
N ALA A 126 -1.34 4.85 -10.27
CA ALA A 126 -0.87 5.97 -11.09
C ALA A 126 -0.43 5.54 -12.52
N ASN A 127 0.10 4.33 -12.68
CA ASN A 127 0.47 3.75 -13.99
C ASN A 127 -0.74 3.44 -14.87
N ALA A 128 -1.95 3.36 -14.31
CA ALA A 128 -3.14 3.13 -15.13
C ALA A 128 -3.48 4.35 -16.00
N SER A 129 -3.18 5.55 -15.50
CA SER A 129 -3.47 6.82 -16.18
C SER A 129 -2.34 7.35 -17.04
N GLY A 130 -1.11 6.85 -16.87
CA GLY A 130 0.06 7.20 -17.68
C GLY A 130 1.15 6.12 -17.66
N LYS A 131 2.16 6.21 -18.51
CA LYS A 131 3.27 5.22 -18.52
C LYS A 131 4.24 5.46 -17.36
N TRP A 132 3.87 4.99 -16.19
CA TRP A 132 4.59 5.15 -14.94
C TRP A 132 5.06 3.78 -14.47
N LEU A 133 6.31 3.42 -14.81
CA LEU A 133 6.92 2.08 -14.81
C LEU A 133 6.85 1.37 -16.18
N GLY A 134 7.81 1.72 -17.04
CA GLY A 134 8.28 0.83 -18.11
C GLY A 134 9.31 -0.17 -17.59
N SER A 135 10.09 -0.81 -18.47
CA SER A 135 11.12 -1.79 -18.08
C SER A 135 12.26 -1.24 -17.20
N LYS A 136 12.31 0.08 -16.99
CA LYS A 136 13.25 0.77 -16.10
C LYS A 136 12.56 1.93 -15.39
N VAL A 137 12.76 2.03 -14.08
CA VAL A 137 12.31 3.17 -13.26
C VAL A 137 13.03 4.44 -13.69
N SER A 138 12.29 5.48 -14.04
CA SER A 138 12.81 6.80 -14.41
C SER A 138 13.35 7.59 -13.21
N SER A 139 14.04 8.70 -13.46
CA SER A 139 14.53 9.59 -12.40
C SER A 139 13.38 10.22 -11.63
N GLU A 140 12.31 10.60 -12.32
CA GLU A 140 11.10 11.21 -11.78
C GLU A 140 10.35 10.23 -10.86
N GLU A 141 10.23 8.98 -11.29
CA GLU A 141 9.66 7.89 -10.50
C GLU A 141 10.50 7.64 -9.24
N ASN A 142 11.83 7.57 -9.37
CA ASN A 142 12.73 7.43 -8.22
C ASN A 142 12.58 8.57 -7.20
N ILE A 143 12.37 9.81 -7.67
CA ILE A 143 12.11 10.96 -6.79
C ILE A 143 10.78 10.77 -6.07
N ALA A 144 9.72 10.36 -6.77
CA ALA A 144 8.41 10.11 -6.17
C ALA A 144 8.46 8.97 -5.13
N ILE A 145 9.16 7.87 -5.42
CA ILE A 145 9.42 6.77 -4.47
C ILE A 145 10.08 7.32 -3.20
N LYS A 146 11.15 8.10 -3.36
CA LYS A 146 11.90 8.65 -2.23
C LYS A 146 11.05 9.61 -1.40
N LEU A 147 10.27 10.48 -2.03
CA LEU A 147 9.37 11.41 -1.33
C LEU A 147 8.27 10.66 -0.58
N ALA A 148 7.63 9.67 -1.21
CA ALA A 148 6.63 8.82 -0.55
C ALA A 148 7.24 8.04 0.62
N GLY A 149 8.43 7.47 0.41
CA GLY A 149 9.21 6.79 1.45
C GLY A 149 9.54 7.70 2.62
N MET A 150 9.98 8.93 2.38
CA MET A 150 10.24 9.93 3.42
C MET A 150 8.99 10.26 4.23
N ASN A 151 7.84 10.44 3.58
CA ASN A 151 6.57 10.69 4.28
C ASN A 151 6.12 9.49 5.12
N LEU A 152 6.46 8.27 4.69
CA LEU A 152 6.27 7.03 5.44
C LEU A 152 7.44 6.72 6.40
N ARG A 153 8.41 7.63 6.56
CA ARG A 153 9.61 7.48 7.40
C ARG A 153 10.46 6.24 7.09
N LEU A 154 10.52 5.82 5.82
CA LEU A 154 11.48 4.82 5.35
C LEU A 154 12.85 5.49 5.14
N SER A 155 13.91 4.83 5.57
CA SER A 155 15.27 5.20 5.21
C SER A 155 15.59 4.79 3.77
N ALA A 156 16.65 5.38 3.19
CA ALA A 156 17.13 4.97 1.87
C ALA A 156 17.51 3.48 1.84
N ALA A 157 18.16 2.98 2.90
CA ALA A 157 18.51 1.57 3.03
C ALA A 157 17.27 0.67 3.00
N GLN A 158 16.21 1.02 3.73
CA GLN A 158 14.97 0.23 3.76
C GLN A 158 14.23 0.19 2.41
N LEU A 159 14.36 1.24 1.59
CA LEU A 159 13.82 1.24 0.23
C LEU A 159 14.56 0.26 -0.69
N GLU A 160 15.85 0.06 -0.45
CA GLU A 160 16.73 -0.84 -1.23
C GLU A 160 16.72 -2.29 -0.72
N GLU A 161 16.28 -2.54 0.52
CA GLU A 161 16.10 -3.90 1.06
C GLU A 161 15.13 -4.74 0.20
N VAL A 162 15.29 -6.06 0.22
CA VAL A 162 14.34 -6.98 -0.45
C VAL A 162 13.13 -7.29 0.45
N PRO A 163 11.91 -7.41 -0.10
CA PRO A 163 11.57 -7.14 -1.51
C PRO A 163 11.57 -5.64 -1.80
N THR A 164 12.19 -5.23 -2.90
CA THR A 164 12.19 -3.84 -3.37
C THR A 164 10.81 -3.43 -3.87
N ILE A 165 10.55 -2.12 -3.99
CA ILE A 165 9.26 -1.63 -4.50
C ILE A 165 8.98 -2.16 -5.91
N ASN A 166 10.00 -2.24 -6.77
CA ASN A 166 9.86 -2.77 -8.12
C ASN A 166 9.51 -4.27 -8.12
N GLU A 167 10.13 -5.07 -7.25
CA GLU A 167 9.78 -6.49 -7.11
C GLU A 167 8.35 -6.68 -6.61
N ILE A 168 7.92 -5.87 -5.63
CA ILE A 168 6.53 -5.90 -5.15
C ILE A 168 5.56 -5.54 -6.28
N PHE A 169 5.85 -4.47 -7.02
CA PHE A 169 5.03 -4.02 -8.14
C PHE A 169 4.91 -5.10 -9.22
N SER A 170 6.04 -5.65 -9.69
CA SER A 170 6.04 -6.70 -10.73
C SER A 170 5.28 -7.94 -10.28
N SER A 171 5.30 -8.26 -8.98
CA SER A 171 4.56 -9.40 -8.43
C SER A 171 3.04 -9.24 -8.55
N PHE A 172 2.52 -8.02 -8.64
CA PHE A 172 1.09 -7.80 -8.86
C PHE A 172 0.70 -8.31 -10.24
N ASP A 173 1.38 -7.88 -11.30
CA ASP A 173 1.09 -8.28 -12.68
C ASP A 173 1.25 -9.79 -12.90
N GLU A 174 2.34 -10.38 -12.43
CA GLU A 174 2.59 -11.81 -12.57
C GLU A 174 1.48 -12.65 -11.93
N ARG A 175 1.01 -12.25 -10.74
CA ARG A 175 -0.03 -12.98 -10.00
C ARG A 175 -1.43 -12.69 -10.50
N PHE A 176 -1.68 -11.50 -11.04
CA PHE A 176 -2.94 -11.21 -11.73
C PHE A 176 -3.11 -12.10 -12.96
N LEU A 177 -2.03 -12.35 -13.71
CA LEU A 177 -2.06 -13.29 -14.83
C LEU A 177 -2.33 -14.73 -14.37
N MET A 178 -1.73 -15.18 -13.27
CA MET A 178 -1.95 -16.53 -12.72
C MET A 178 -3.36 -16.75 -12.15
N ASN A 179 -4.00 -15.70 -11.61
CA ASN A 179 -5.34 -15.78 -11.03
C ASN A 179 -6.48 -15.64 -12.06
N SER A 180 -6.13 -15.39 -13.33
CA SER A 180 -7.09 -15.24 -14.44
C SER A 180 -7.27 -16.53 -15.27
N GLU A 181 -6.56 -17.61 -14.92
CA GLU A 181 -6.66 -18.96 -15.50
C GLU A 181 -7.52 -19.89 -14.63
#